data_AF-A0A0B1SWM8-F1
#
_entry.id   AF-A0A0B1SWM8-F1
#
_cell.length_a   1.000
_cell.length_b   1.000
_cell.length_c   1.000
_cell.angle_alpha   90.00
_cell.angle_beta   90.00
_cell.angle_gamma   90.00
#
_symmetry.space_group_name_H-M   'P 1'
#
loop_
_entity.id
_entity.type
_entity.pdbx_description
1 polymer ?
#
loop_
_entity_poly.entity_id
_entity_poly.type
_entity_poly.pdbx_seq_one_letter_code
_entity_poly.pdbx_strand_id
1 'polypeptide(L)'
;MCMTFIFISDDPGSKYKLIILNNRDENIDRPTLELDWRNGILAGTDIKDPAKGTWFGTNKLGRVGILLSITQPVDTLKHGAPSRGE
;
A
#
# COMPACT_ATOMS: atom_id res chain seq x y z
N MET A 1 -10.29 -5.24 3.60
CA MET A 1 -9.34 -5.47 4.72
C MET A 1 -7.93 -5.52 4.15
N CYS A 2 -7.02 -4.72 4.70
CA CYS A 2 -5.62 -4.65 4.26
C CYS A 2 -4.73 -5.40 5.26
N MET A 3 -3.81 -6.21 4.77
CA MET A 3 -2.85 -7.00 5.53
C MET A 3 -1.46 -6.81 4.93
N THR A 4 -0.46 -6.79 5.82
CA THR A 4 0.94 -6.78 5.43
C THR A 4 1.66 -7.89 6.16
N PHE A 5 2.40 -8.68 5.40
CA PHE A 5 3.36 -9.65 5.92
C PHE A 5 4.76 -9.11 5.70
N ILE A 6 5.57 -9.15 6.75
CA ILE A 6 6.97 -8.77 6.72
C ILE A 6 7.76 -9.98 7.17
N PHE A 7 8.67 -10.43 6.31
CA PHE A 7 9.65 -11.45 6.63
C PHE A 7 11.05 -10.86 6.55
N ILE A 8 11.84 -11.08 7.58
CA ILE A 8 13.25 -10.71 7.65
C ILE A 8 14.03 -11.99 7.88
N SER A 9 14.96 -12.27 6.96
CA SER A 9 15.81 -13.46 7.05
C SER A 9 16.90 -13.26 8.09
N ASP A 10 17.09 -14.26 8.95
CA ASP A 10 18.25 -14.37 9.85
C ASP A 10 19.45 -15.06 9.18
N ASP A 11 19.21 -15.85 8.12
CA ASP A 11 20.28 -16.48 7.33
C ASP A 11 21.08 -15.48 6.46
N PRO A 12 22.42 -15.36 6.66
CA PRO A 12 23.31 -14.57 5.81
C PRO A 12 23.42 -15.08 4.37
N GLY A 13 23.09 -16.34 4.07
CA GLY A 13 23.08 -16.94 2.73
C GLY A 13 21.78 -16.74 1.95
N SER A 14 20.68 -16.33 2.60
CA SER A 14 19.37 -16.22 1.96
C SER A 14 19.36 -15.24 0.77
N LYS A 15 18.72 -15.67 -0.33
CA LYS A 15 18.53 -14.88 -1.56
C LYS A 15 17.74 -13.58 -1.32
N TYR A 16 16.75 -13.62 -0.44
CA TYR A 16 15.93 -12.47 -0.09
C TYR A 16 16.06 -12.18 1.40
N LYS A 17 16.69 -11.06 1.75
CA LYS A 17 16.84 -10.61 3.15
C LYS A 17 15.56 -10.05 3.73
N LEU A 18 14.71 -9.48 2.88
CA LEU A 18 13.46 -8.85 3.23
C LEU A 18 12.41 -9.24 2.18
N ILE A 19 11.26 -9.71 2.64
CA ILE A 19 10.08 -9.93 1.80
C ILE A 19 8.94 -9.15 2.43
N ILE A 20 8.28 -8.30 1.64
CA ILE A 20 7.09 -7.57 2.04
C ILE A 20 5.97 -7.98 1.10
N LEU A 21 4.87 -8.49 1.65
CA LEU A 21 3.65 -8.80 0.92
C LEU A 21 2.54 -7.91 1.46
N ASN A 22 1.87 -7.17 0.60
CA ASN A 22 0.76 -6.30 0.96
C ASN A 22 -0.41 -6.50 -0.01
N ASN A 23 -1.63 -6.59 0.52
CA ASN A 23 -2.85 -6.62 -0.30
C ASN A 23 -3.58 -5.26 -0.25
N ARG A 24 -4.16 -4.90 -1.40
CA ARG A 24 -4.68 -3.57 -1.69
C ARG A 24 -6.02 -3.26 -1.00
N ASP A 25 -6.99 -4.15 -1.07
CA ASP A 25 -8.28 -4.10 -0.36
C ASP A 25 -9.02 -5.43 -0.63
N GLU A 26 -10.22 -5.64 -0.11
CA GLU A 26 -11.11 -6.76 -0.47
C GLU A 26 -11.87 -6.53 -1.78
N ASN A 27 -11.84 -5.31 -2.32
CA ASN A 27 -12.49 -4.97 -3.59
C ASN A 27 -11.57 -5.32 -4.78
N ILE A 28 -11.66 -6.57 -5.22
CA ILE A 28 -10.83 -7.16 -6.28
C ILE A 28 -10.98 -6.39 -7.61
N ASP A 29 -12.18 -5.90 -7.91
CA ASP A 29 -12.49 -5.20 -9.17
C ASP A 29 -12.12 -3.71 -9.16
N ARG A 30 -11.47 -3.21 -8.10
CA ARG A 30 -11.03 -1.81 -8.04
C ARG A 30 -9.93 -1.60 -9.11
N PRO A 31 -10.10 -0.70 -10.09
CA PRO A 31 -9.11 -0.52 -11.14
C PRO A 31 -7.83 0.18 -10.63
N THR A 32 -6.66 -0.20 -11.16
CA THR A 32 -5.33 0.40 -10.88
C THR A 32 -4.54 0.58 -12.16
N LEU A 33 -3.58 1.51 -12.16
CA LEU A 33 -2.46 1.44 -13.09
C LEU A 33 -1.49 0.32 -12.70
N GLU A 34 -0.78 -0.19 -13.71
CA GLU A 34 0.34 -1.10 -13.49
C GLU A 34 1.42 -0.45 -12.61
N LEU A 35 2.16 -1.34 -11.94
CA LEU A 35 3.30 -0.98 -11.09
C LEU A 35 4.35 -0.26 -11.94
N ASP A 36 4.66 0.97 -11.57
CA ASP A 36 5.61 1.79 -12.31
C ASP A 36 6.26 2.83 -11.40
N TRP A 37 7.39 3.37 -11.86
CA TRP A 37 8.09 4.45 -11.19
C TRP A 37 7.45 5.79 -11.54
N ARG A 38 6.82 6.43 -10.55
CA ARG A 38 6.22 7.77 -10.69
C ARG A 38 6.74 8.67 -9.59
N ASN A 39 7.28 9.83 -9.96
CA ASN A 39 7.84 10.81 -9.01
C ASN A 39 8.86 10.20 -8.02
N GLY A 40 9.65 9.22 -8.46
CA GLY A 40 10.67 8.55 -7.63
C GLY A 40 10.14 7.45 -6.70
N ILE A 41 8.85 7.11 -6.77
CA ILE A 41 8.20 6.03 -6.02
C ILE A 41 7.75 4.94 -6.99
N LEU A 42 8.09 3.69 -6.68
CA LEU A 42 7.54 2.50 -7.34
C LEU A 42 6.28 2.09 -6.57
N ALA A 43 5.12 2.26 -7.21
CA ALA A 43 3.83 1.95 -6.61
C ALA A 43 2.76 1.69 -7.68
N GLY A 44 1.75 0.90 -7.32
CA GLY A 44 0.48 0.90 -8.06
C GLY A 44 -0.28 2.19 -7.78
N THR A 45 -1.08 2.66 -8.73
CA THR A 45 -1.86 3.90 -8.59
C THR A 45 -3.34 3.60 -8.71
N ASP A 46 -4.11 4.03 -7.71
CA ASP A 46 -5.56 3.98 -7.80
C ASP A 46 -6.07 4.89 -8.91
N ILE A 47 -6.98 4.38 -9.74
CA ILE A 47 -7.64 5.21 -10.78
C ILE A 47 -9.13 5.34 -10.57
N LYS A 48 -9.69 4.68 -9.54
CA LYS A 48 -11.08 4.87 -9.13
C LYS A 48 -11.27 6.18 -8.37
N ASP A 49 -10.30 6.55 -7.54
CA ASP A 49 -10.33 7.78 -6.74
C ASP A 49 -9.69 8.95 -7.50
N PRO A 50 -10.33 10.13 -7.60
CA PRO A 50 -9.75 11.32 -8.21
C PRO A 50 -8.39 11.73 -7.63
N ALA A 51 -8.14 11.43 -6.35
CA ALA A 51 -6.89 11.74 -5.66
C ALA A 51 -5.72 10.83 -6.05
N LYS A 52 -5.99 9.69 -6.71
CA LYS A 52 -4.98 8.76 -7.24
C LYS A 52 -3.97 8.24 -6.20
N GLY A 53 -4.49 7.84 -5.04
CA GLY A 53 -3.68 7.32 -3.94
C GLY A 53 -2.99 5.96 -4.24
N THR A 54 -2.23 5.48 -3.25
CA THR A 54 -1.62 4.16 -3.25
C THR A 54 -1.66 3.51 -1.86
N TRP A 55 -1.49 2.19 -1.81
CA TRP A 55 -1.49 1.41 -0.56
C TRP A 55 -0.08 0.93 -0.17
N PHE A 56 0.81 0.82 -1.16
CA PHE A 56 2.16 0.35 -0.97
C PHE A 56 3.07 1.00 -2.00
N GLY A 57 4.21 1.51 -1.54
CA GLY A 57 5.24 2.03 -2.41
C GLY A 57 6.62 2.00 -1.79
N THR A 58 7.64 1.99 -2.64
CA THR A 58 9.04 2.15 -2.23
C THR A 58 9.71 3.23 -3.07
N ASN A 59 10.62 3.99 -2.46
CA ASN A 59 11.49 4.89 -3.21
C ASN A 59 12.79 4.21 -3.64
N LYS A 60 13.60 4.91 -4.44
CA LYS A 60 14.92 4.43 -4.90
C LYS A 60 15.97 4.25 -3.78
N LEU A 61 15.72 4.82 -2.59
CA LEU A 61 16.57 4.65 -1.41
C LEU A 61 16.14 3.45 -0.54
N GLY A 62 15.12 2.69 -0.98
CA GLY A 62 14.58 1.55 -0.23
C GLY A 62 13.67 1.93 0.94
N ARG A 63 13.24 3.20 1.05
CA ARG A 63 12.22 3.59 2.03
C ARG A 63 10.86 3.09 1.56
N VAL A 64 10.18 2.36 2.43
CA VAL A 64 8.88 1.75 2.17
C VAL A 64 7.79 2.49 2.92
N GLY A 65 6.66 2.76 2.24
CA GLY A 65 5.42 3.25 2.83
C GLY A 65 4.29 2.25 2.60
N ILE A 66 3.51 1.98 3.65
CA ILE A 66 2.38 1.04 3.63
C ILE A 66 1.19 1.72 4.32
N LEU A 67 0.03 1.72 3.68
CA LEU A 67 -1.20 2.22 4.25
C LEU A 67 -2.12 1.07 4.64
N LEU A 68 -2.29 0.88 5.95
CA LEU A 68 -3.21 -0.10 6.53
C LEU A 68 -4.55 0.55 6.89
N SER A 69 -5.60 -0.27 6.86
CA SER A 69 -6.94 0.15 7.25
C SER A 69 -7.21 -0.31 8.68
N ILE A 70 -7.75 0.58 9.50
CA ILE A 70 -8.28 0.22 10.83
C ILE A 70 -9.80 0.16 10.70
N THR A 71 -10.39 -0.97 11.07
CA THR A 71 -11.84 -1.08 11.18
C THR A 71 -12.31 -0.22 12.34
N GLN A 72 -13.24 0.69 12.08
CA GLN A 72 -13.84 1.54 13.10
C GLN A 72 -15.35 1.28 13.17
N PRO A 73 -15.97 1.40 14.36
CA PRO A 73 -17.42 1.41 14.49
C PRO A 73 -18.07 2.46 13.58
N VAL A 74 -19.27 2.15 13.08
CA VAL A 74 -19.97 3.03 12.11
C VAL A 74 -20.29 4.39 12.75
N ASP A 75 -20.60 4.42 14.02
CA ASP A 75 -20.89 5.61 14.82
C ASP A 75 -19.66 6.50 15.06
N THR A 76 -18.44 5.98 14.88
CA THR A 76 -17.20 6.74 15.03
C THR A 76 -16.65 7.24 13.69
N LEU A 77 -17.33 6.99 12.56
CA LEU A 77 -16.87 7.39 11.24
C LEU A 77 -16.78 8.92 11.14
N LYS A 78 -15.57 9.42 10.88
CA LYS A 78 -15.36 10.84 10.58
C LYS A 78 -15.85 11.16 9.16
N HIS A 79 -16.95 11.90 9.07
CA HIS A 79 -17.44 12.43 7.79
C HIS A 79 -16.45 13.44 7.20
N GLY A 80 -16.25 13.39 5.87
CA GLY A 80 -15.32 14.26 5.17
C GLY A 80 -13.85 14.01 5.49
N ALA A 81 -13.49 12.81 5.98
CA ALA A 81 -12.10 12.43 6.10
C ALA A 81 -11.42 12.43 4.70
N PRO A 82 -10.18 12.95 4.58
CA PRO A 82 -9.44 12.90 3.32
C PRO A 82 -9.34 11.47 2.79
N SER A 83 -9.35 11.35 1.46
CA SER A 83 -9.09 10.05 0.82
C SER A 83 -7.62 9.63 0.98
N ARG A 84 -7.28 8.42 0.55
CA ARG A 84 -5.90 7.88 0.65
C ARG A 84 -4.88 8.63 -0.22
N GLY A 85 -5.33 9.54 -1.08
CA GLY A 85 -4.47 10.36 -1.95
C GLY A 85 -4.55 11.87 -1.67
N GLU A 86 -5.28 12.28 -0.62
CA GLU A 86 -5.49 13.69 -0.23
C GLU A 86 -4.78 14.07 1.07
#